data_AF-A0A6B2CKU1-F1
#
_entry.id   AF-A0A6B2CKU1-F1
#
_cell.length_a   1.000
_cell.length_b   1.000
_cell.length_c   1.000
_cell.angle_alpha   90.00
_cell.angle_beta   90.00
_cell.angle_gamma   90.00
#
_symmetry.space_group_name_H-M   'P 1'
#
loop_
_entity.id
_entity.type
_entity.pdbx_description
1 polymer ?
#
loop_
_entity_poly.entity_id
_entity_poly.type
_entity_poly.pdbx_seq_one_letter_code
_entity_poly.pdbx_strand_id
1 'polypeptide(L)'
;LSILIIPIATVLPESITAIIWVLKNRDTMAVAALVGEKVLYSTLYPAMGLLLTHWRLTVGALASVAIVEAISVIIIYHVVKRRLTPDVAILGLAGYLAYVLLVVLSHT
;
A
#
# COMPACT_ATOMS: atom_id res chain seq x y z
N LEU A 1 -4.28 11.38 16.65
CA LEU A 1 -3.83 10.03 17.08
C LEU A 1 -4.61 8.91 16.35
N SER A 2 -5.93 9.00 16.22
CA SER A 2 -6.74 7.97 15.54
C SER A 2 -6.36 7.68 14.07
N ILE A 3 -5.90 8.69 13.33
CA ILE A 3 -5.42 8.54 11.94
C ILE A 3 -4.23 7.55 11.82
N LEU A 4 -3.43 7.40 12.89
CA LEU A 4 -2.32 6.45 12.92
C LEU A 4 -2.72 5.10 13.55
N ILE A 5 -3.53 5.11 14.60
CA ILE A 5 -3.88 3.88 15.34
C ILE A 5 -4.80 2.98 14.52
N ILE A 6 -5.79 3.55 13.81
CA ILE A 6 -6.79 2.76 13.09
C ILE A 6 -6.14 1.90 11.99
N PRO A 7 -5.32 2.46 11.07
CA PRO A 7 -4.70 1.66 10.01
C PRO A 7 -3.76 0.57 10.57
N ILE A 8 -3.06 0.85 11.67
CA ILE A 8 -2.18 -0.13 12.31
C ILE A 8 -3.02 -1.27 12.91
N ALA A 9 -4.09 -0.95 13.61
CA ALA A 9 -4.99 -1.93 14.21
C ALA A 9 -5.69 -2.80 13.15
N THR A 10 -5.96 -2.27 11.95
CA THR A 10 -6.61 -3.00 10.85
C THR A 10 -5.65 -3.78 9.96
N VAL A 11 -4.33 -3.60 10.09
CA VAL A 11 -3.31 -4.35 9.32
C VAL A 11 -2.60 -5.40 10.18
N LEU A 12 -2.63 -5.23 11.51
CA LEU A 12 -2.04 -6.15 12.48
C LEU A 12 -2.60 -7.58 12.40
N PRO A 13 -3.93 -7.82 12.36
CA PRO A 13 -4.48 -9.18 12.33
C PRO A 13 -4.00 -10.01 11.14
N GLU A 14 -3.96 -9.41 9.96
CA GLU A 14 -3.54 -10.02 8.70
C GLU A 14 -2.03 -10.27 8.70
N SER A 15 -1.25 -9.30 9.20
CA SER A 15 0.20 -9.44 9.35
C SER A 15 0.57 -10.56 10.33
N ILE A 16 -0.13 -10.65 11.47
CA ILE A 16 0.06 -11.71 12.46
C ILE A 16 -0.29 -13.07 11.88
N THR A 17 -1.40 -13.17 11.13
CA THR A 17 -1.82 -14.42 10.49
C THR A 17 -0.78 -14.90 9.48
N ALA A 18 -0.27 -14.00 8.63
CA ALA A 18 0.82 -14.31 7.70
C ALA A 18 2.08 -14.79 8.43
N ILE A 19 2.49 -14.12 9.52
CA ILE A 19 3.63 -14.54 10.35
C ILE A 19 3.41 -15.95 10.93
N ILE A 20 2.24 -16.23 11.49
CA ILE A 20 1.91 -17.56 12.04
C ILE A 20 2.05 -18.63 10.95
N TRP A 21 1.64 -18.35 9.71
CA TRP A 21 1.79 -19.29 8.60
C TRP A 21 3.25 -19.52 8.20
N VAL A 22 4.08 -18.47 8.17
CA VAL A 22 5.53 -18.61 7.95
C VAL A 22 6.18 -19.43 9.06
N LEU A 23 5.85 -19.16 10.34
CA LEU A 23 6.37 -19.92 11.48
C LEU A 23 5.96 -21.41 11.44
N LYS A 24 4.89 -21.73 10.71
CA LYS A 24 4.45 -23.11 10.46
C LYS A 24 5.04 -23.72 9.18
N ASN A 25 6.00 -23.07 8.52
CA ASN A 25 6.57 -23.45 7.22
C ASN A 25 5.50 -23.58 6.13
N ARG A 26 4.49 -22.70 6.15
CA ARG A 26 3.37 -22.67 5.19
C ARG A 26 3.41 -21.38 4.37
N ASP A 27 4.50 -21.17 3.65
CA ASP A 27 4.76 -19.92 2.91
C ASP A 27 3.68 -19.61 1.88
N THR A 28 3.12 -20.63 1.23
CA THR A 28 1.99 -20.45 0.29
C THR A 28 0.77 -19.86 0.96
N MET A 29 0.48 -20.24 2.21
CA MET A 29 -0.66 -19.69 2.97
C MET A 29 -0.35 -18.28 3.49
N ALA A 30 0.89 -18.01 3.87
CA ALA A 30 1.31 -16.67 4.25
C ALA A 30 1.18 -15.68 3.09
N VAL A 31 1.66 -16.07 1.90
CA VAL A 31 1.53 -15.27 0.68
C VAL A 31 0.07 -15.12 0.29
N ALA A 32 -0.74 -16.19 0.34
CA ALA A 32 -2.17 -16.10 0.04
C ALA A 32 -2.92 -15.13 0.97
N ALA A 33 -2.58 -15.11 2.26
CA ALA A 33 -3.16 -14.16 3.22
C ALA A 33 -2.81 -12.71 2.87
N LEU A 34 -1.53 -12.42 2.58
CA LEU A 34 -1.08 -11.08 2.20
C LEU A 34 -1.68 -10.63 0.86
N VAL A 35 -1.69 -11.51 -0.15
CA VAL A 35 -2.26 -11.19 -1.47
C VAL A 35 -3.77 -10.97 -1.37
N GLY A 36 -4.49 -11.79 -0.60
CA GLY A 36 -5.93 -11.65 -0.40
C GLY A 36 -6.31 -10.28 0.19
N GLU A 37 -5.54 -9.82 1.18
CA GLU A 37 -5.68 -8.47 1.75
C GLU A 37 -5.49 -7.39 0.67
N LYS A 38 -4.42 -7.46 -0.13
CA LYS A 38 -4.17 -6.48 -1.21
C LYS A 38 -5.22 -6.50 -2.32
N VAL A 39 -5.80 -7.65 -2.64
CA VAL A 39 -6.93 -7.74 -3.59
C VAL A 39 -8.13 -6.97 -3.06
N LEU A 40 -8.44 -7.09 -1.77
CA LEU A 40 -9.54 -6.36 -1.14
C LEU A 40 -9.32 -4.83 -1.17
N TYR A 41 -8.09 -4.40 -0.87
CA TYR A 41 -7.68 -2.98 -0.91
C TYR A 41 -7.64 -2.37 -2.31
N SER A 42 -7.45 -3.17 -3.35
CA SER A 42 -7.45 -2.67 -4.74
C SER A 42 -8.81 -2.76 -5.43
N THR A 43 -9.75 -3.54 -4.91
CA THR A 43 -11.05 -3.79 -5.56
C THR A 43 -12.23 -3.33 -4.72
N LEU A 44 -12.53 -4.05 -3.63
CA LEU A 44 -13.77 -3.86 -2.87
C LEU A 44 -13.81 -2.50 -2.17
N TYR A 45 -12.76 -2.12 -1.45
CA TYR A 45 -12.78 -0.85 -0.71
C TYR A 45 -12.86 0.38 -1.64
N PRO A 46 -12.06 0.48 -2.73
CA PRO A 46 -12.23 1.56 -3.70
C PRO A 46 -13.59 1.54 -4.38
N ALA A 47 -14.12 0.37 -4.74
CA ALA A 47 -15.43 0.26 -5.36
C ALA A 47 -16.54 0.79 -4.43
N MET A 48 -16.52 0.38 -3.15
CA MET A 48 -17.44 0.93 -2.15
C MET A 48 -17.26 2.43 -1.98
N GLY A 49 -16.02 2.93 -1.93
CA GLY A 49 -15.75 4.36 -1.84
C GLY A 49 -16.34 5.15 -3.01
N LEU A 50 -16.17 4.67 -4.24
CA LEU A 50 -16.72 5.29 -5.45
C LEU A 50 -18.25 5.24 -5.50
N LEU A 51 -18.87 4.15 -5.01
CA LEU A 51 -20.32 4.00 -4.98
C LEU A 51 -21.00 4.86 -3.90
N LEU A 52 -20.36 4.99 -2.74
CA LEU A 52 -20.96 5.62 -1.56
C LEU A 52 -20.62 7.11 -1.42
N THR A 53 -19.63 7.62 -2.15
CA THR A 53 -19.15 9.00 -2.00
C THR A 53 -19.11 9.76 -3.31
N HIS A 54 -19.30 11.08 -3.24
CA HIS A 54 -19.07 11.96 -4.38
C HIS A 54 -17.56 12.09 -4.60
N TRP A 55 -17.07 11.51 -5.69
CA TRP A 55 -15.67 11.61 -6.08
C TRP A 55 -15.44 12.80 -7.01
N ARG A 56 -14.32 13.47 -6.83
CA ARG A 56 -13.83 14.51 -7.73
C ARG A 56 -12.34 14.30 -7.96
N LEU A 57 -11.93 14.23 -9.22
CA LEU A 57 -10.52 14.14 -9.56
C LEU A 57 -9.86 15.49 -9.29
N THR A 58 -8.96 15.52 -8.31
CA THR A 58 -8.18 16.72 -7.95
C THR A 58 -6.74 16.59 -8.44
N VAL A 59 -6.03 17.71 -8.51
CA VAL A 59 -4.61 17.72 -8.86
C VAL A 59 -3.78 16.88 -7.87
N GLY A 60 -4.14 16.89 -6.59
CA GLY A 60 -3.52 16.04 -5.57
C GLY A 60 -3.73 14.55 -5.83
N ALA A 61 -4.93 14.14 -6.27
CA ALA A 61 -5.20 12.75 -6.64
C ALA A 61 -4.44 12.32 -7.91
N LEU A 62 -4.25 13.22 -8.88
CA LEU A 62 -3.39 12.94 -10.04
C LEU A 62 -1.92 12.79 -9.64
N ALA A 63 -1.43 13.65 -8.74
CA ALA A 63 -0.07 13.57 -8.22
C ALA A 63 0.16 12.27 -7.43
N SER A 64 -0.81 11.81 -6.64
CA SER A 64 -0.71 10.55 -5.91
C SER A 64 -0.54 9.36 -6.85
N VAL A 65 -1.38 9.28 -7.90
CA VAL A 65 -1.30 8.23 -8.92
C VAL A 65 0.04 8.28 -9.64
N ALA A 66 0.49 9.46 -10.07
CA ALA A 66 1.77 9.61 -10.78
C ALA A 66 2.97 9.14 -9.93
N ILE A 67 2.99 9.48 -8.64
CA ILE A 67 4.06 9.07 -7.72
C ILE A 67 4.04 7.54 -7.51
N VAL A 68 2.86 6.97 -7.25
CA VAL A 68 2.71 5.52 -7.02
C VAL A 68 3.10 4.73 -8.26
N GLU A 69 2.66 5.14 -9.45
CA GLU A 69 3.01 4.46 -10.71
C GLU A 69 4.51 4.54 -11.00
N ALA A 70 5.13 5.71 -10.82
CA ALA A 70 6.58 5.87 -11.01
C ALA A 70 7.39 4.93 -10.11
N ILE A 71 6.99 4.80 -8.83
CA ILE A 71 7.66 3.90 -7.88
C ILE A 71 7.39 2.45 -8.24
N SER A 72 6.14 2.11 -8.56
CA SER A 72 5.75 0.75 -8.98
C SER A 72 6.60 0.23 -10.14
N VAL A 73 6.92 1.08 -11.13
CA VAL A 73 7.82 0.70 -12.24
C VAL A 73 9.22 0.30 -11.73
N ILE A 74 9.77 1.06 -10.78
CA ILE A 74 11.08 0.76 -10.17
C ILE A 74 11.00 -0.55 -9.38
N ILE A 75 9.92 -0.78 -8.63
CA ILE A 75 9.72 -2.02 -7.87
C ILE A 75 9.58 -3.22 -8.81
N ILE A 76 8.79 -3.10 -9.88
CA ILE A 76 8.63 -4.15 -10.90
C ILE A 76 9.98 -4.52 -11.53
N TYR A 77 10.83 -3.53 -11.82
CA TYR A 77 12.18 -3.79 -12.31
C TYR A 77 12.99 -4.67 -11.35
N HIS A 78 12.93 -4.39 -10.03
CA HIS A 78 13.60 -5.18 -9.00
C HIS A 78 13.04 -6.62 -8.91
N VAL A 79 11.71 -6.75 -8.95
CA VAL A 79 11.01 -8.05 -8.91
C VAL A 79 11.38 -8.90 -10.14
N VAL A 80 11.39 -8.33 -11.33
CA VAL A 80 11.77 -9.04 -12.57
C VAL A 80 13.22 -9.51 -12.51
N LYS A 81 14.12 -8.76 -11.86
CA LYS A 81 15.50 -9.17 -11.60
C LYS A 81 15.64 -10.18 -10.45
N ARG A 82 14.53 -10.62 -9.84
CA ARG A 82 14.48 -11.50 -8.66
C ARG A 82 15.27 -10.94 -7.47
N ARG A 83 15.32 -9.61 -7.34
CA ARG A 83 15.98 -8.91 -6.24
C ARG A 83 14.92 -8.19 -5.42
N LEU A 84 14.55 -8.78 -4.29
CA LEU A 84 13.77 -8.10 -3.26
C LEU A 84 14.74 -7.57 -2.21
N THR A 85 15.41 -6.48 -2.56
CA THR A 85 16.36 -5.80 -1.68
C THR A 85 15.64 -4.80 -0.78
N PRO A 86 16.17 -4.47 0.42
CA PRO A 86 15.49 -3.57 1.38
C PRO A 86 15.26 -2.15 0.86
N ASP A 87 16.02 -1.72 -0.14
CA ASP A 87 15.86 -0.45 -0.85
C ASP A 87 14.48 -0.30 -1.48
N VAL A 88 13.85 -1.39 -1.94
CA VAL A 88 12.47 -1.40 -2.46
C VAL A 88 11.48 -0.90 -1.42
N ALA A 89 11.63 -1.31 -0.16
CA ALA A 89 10.78 -0.85 0.93
C ALA A 89 11.03 0.62 1.26
N ILE A 90 12.29 1.06 1.23
CA ILE A 90 12.67 2.45 1.47
C ILE A 90 12.11 3.36 0.37
N LEU A 91 12.16 2.94 -0.89
CA LEU A 91 11.61 3.67 -2.03
C LEU A 91 10.09 3.86 -1.90
N GLY A 92 9.37 2.79 -1.53
CA GLY A 92 7.94 2.87 -1.25
C GLY A 92 7.61 3.86 -0.13
N LEU A 93 8.36 3.78 0.98
CA LEU A 93 8.19 4.70 2.11
C LEU A 93 8.52 6.15 1.75
N ALA A 94 9.62 6.38 1.02
CA ALA A 94 10.04 7.70 0.57
C ALA A 94 8.98 8.33 -0.36
N GLY A 95 8.40 7.55 -1.26
CA GLY A 95 7.29 8.00 -2.10
C GLY A 95 6.06 8.44 -1.33
N TYR A 96 5.66 7.63 -0.35
CA TYR A 96 4.56 7.98 0.55
C TYR A 96 4.83 9.28 1.30
N LEU A 97 6.02 9.43 1.88
CA LEU A 97 6.42 10.65 2.59
C LEU A 97 6.46 11.86 1.66
N ALA A 98 6.99 11.72 0.44
CA ALA A 98 7.02 12.78 -0.55
C ALA A 98 5.60 13.24 -0.94
N TYR A 99 4.67 12.30 -1.13
CA TYR A 99 3.27 12.63 -1.39
C TYR A 99 2.63 13.37 -0.21
N VAL A 100 2.81 12.88 1.02
CA VAL A 100 2.27 13.54 2.23
C VAL A 100 2.81 14.97 2.34
N LEU A 101 4.12 15.17 2.13
CA LEU A 101 4.73 16.50 2.16
C LEU A 101 4.15 17.42 1.07
N LEU A 102 4.01 16.93 -0.15
CA LEU A 102 3.41 17.70 -1.25
C LEU A 102 1.99 18.14 -0.91
N VAL A 103 1.16 17.22 -0.41
CA VAL A 103 -0.22 17.52 -0.03
C VAL A 103 -0.28 18.56 1.10
N VAL A 104 0.53 18.38 2.15
CA VAL A 104 0.57 19.33 3.28
C VAL A 104 1.01 20.72 2.82
N LEU A 105 2.10 20.82 2.05
CA LEU A 105 2.60 22.09 1.53
C LEU A 105 1.62 22.78 0.57
N SER A 106 0.83 22.02 -0.18
CA SER A 106 -0.19 22.58 -1.10
C SER A 106 -1.44 23.12 -0.38
N HIS A 107 -1.65 22.76 0.89
CA HIS A 107 -2.80 23.18 1.71
C HIS A 107 -2.41 24.15 2.84
N THR A 108 -1.16 24.61 2.89
CA THR A 108 -0.66 25.65 3.81
C THR A 108 -0.43 26.94 3.04
#